data_AF-A0A7W0TGL6-F1
#
_entry.id   AF-A0A7W0TGL6-F1
#
_cell.length_a   1.000
_cell.length_b   1.000
_cell.length_c   1.000
_cell.angle_alpha   90.00
_cell.angle_beta   90.00
_cell.angle_gamma   90.00
#
_symmetry.space_group_name_H-M   'P 1'
#
loop_
_entity.id
_entity.type
_entity.pdbx_description
1 polymer ?
#
loop_
_entity_poly.entity_id
_entity_poly.type
_entity_poly.pdbx_seq_one_letter_code
_entity_poly.pdbx_strand_id
1 'polypeptide(L)'
;MLTVVKVGGGLARDAGDGALRALCSVIAEVGARHPLLVVPGGAEFADTVREHDDRLGLRPQTAHRMAILAMDQFGWALADLIPGAVRCVELG
;
A
#
# COMPACT_ATOMS: atom_id res chain seq x y z
N MET A 1 15.96 8.74 -14.05
CA MET A 1 15.11 9.46 -13.08
C MET A 1 14.26 8.42 -12.37
N LEU A 2 14.16 8.48 -11.04
CA LEU A 2 13.29 7.60 -10.25
C LEU A 2 11.91 8.26 -10.14
N THR A 3 10.85 7.52 -10.46
CA THR A 3 9.47 7.96 -10.24
C THR A 3 8.88 7.25 -9.03
N VAL A 4 8.30 8.02 -8.10
CA VAL A 4 7.65 7.49 -6.90
C VAL A 4 6.14 7.43 -7.13
N VAL A 5 5.54 6.25 -6.93
CA VAL A 5 4.10 6.01 -7.12
C VAL A 5 3.49 5.60 -5.78
N LYS A 6 2.61 6.45 -5.23
CA LYS A 6 1.86 6.09 -4.02
C LYS A 6 0.59 5.35 -4.40
N VAL A 7 0.38 4.17 -3.84
CA VAL A 7 -0.85 3.38 -4.04
C VAL A 7 -1.65 3.37 -2.75
N GLY A 8 -2.81 4.01 -2.75
CA GLY A 8 -3.77 3.96 -1.63
C GLY A 8 -4.80 2.83 -1.78
N GLY A 9 -5.57 2.55 -0.74
CA GLY A 9 -6.64 1.53 -0.80
C GLY A 9 -7.98 2.02 -1.35
N GLY A 10 -8.12 3.31 -1.69
CA GLY A 10 -9.37 3.84 -2.25
C GLY A 10 -9.78 3.12 -3.54
N LEU A 11 -8.81 2.72 -4.38
CA LEU A 11 -9.10 2.00 -5.62
C LEU A 11 -9.78 0.65 -5.38
N ALA A 12 -9.28 -0.16 -4.44
CA ALA A 12 -9.89 -1.43 -4.11
C ALA A 12 -11.27 -1.24 -3.44
N ARG A 13 -11.40 -0.22 -2.58
CA ARG A 13 -12.66 0.14 -1.92
C ARG A 13 -13.75 0.55 -2.91
N ASP A 14 -13.41 1.42 -3.87
CA ASP A 14 -14.39 2.09 -4.72
C ASP A 14 -14.64 1.34 -6.04
N ALA A 15 -13.62 0.65 -6.56
CA ALA A 15 -13.66 -0.02 -7.86
C ALA A 15 -13.36 -1.53 -7.80
N GLY A 16 -13.16 -2.08 -6.60
CA GLY A 16 -12.94 -3.51 -6.36
C GLY A 16 -11.53 -4.01 -6.69
N ASP A 17 -11.27 -5.27 -6.33
CA ASP A 17 -9.96 -5.92 -6.48
C ASP A 17 -9.49 -6.02 -7.92
N GLY A 18 -10.41 -6.11 -8.88
CA GLY A 18 -10.09 -6.13 -10.31
C GLY A 18 -9.36 -4.86 -10.76
N ALA A 19 -9.78 -3.69 -10.26
CA ALA A 19 -9.15 -2.42 -10.58
C ALA A 19 -7.75 -2.32 -9.94
N LEU A 20 -7.59 -2.81 -8.71
CA LEU A 20 -6.28 -2.88 -8.05
C LEU A 20 -5.32 -3.81 -8.81
N ARG A 21 -5.77 -4.99 -9.23
CA ARG A 21 -4.97 -5.93 -10.04
C ARG A 21 -4.56 -5.32 -11.38
N ALA A 22 -5.49 -4.65 -12.06
CA ALA A 22 -5.19 -3.95 -13.31
C ALA A 22 -4.13 -2.86 -13.12
N LEU A 23 -4.23 -2.06 -12.05
CA LEU A 23 -3.21 -1.08 -11.69
C LEU A 23 -1.85 -1.75 -11.47
N CYS A 24 -1.80 -2.87 -10.73
CA CYS A 24 -0.55 -3.58 -10.47
C CYS A 24 0.12 -4.09 -11.75
N SER A 25 -0.66 -4.61 -12.70
CA SER A 25 -0.15 -5.00 -14.02
C SER A 25 0.45 -3.81 -14.78
N VAL A 26 -0.24 -2.66 -14.80
CA VAL A 26 0.27 -1.44 -15.45
C VAL A 26 1.57 -0.96 -14.77
N ILE A 27 1.62 -0.99 -13.44
CA ILE A 27 2.85 -0.63 -12.70
C ILE A 27 4.01 -1.54 -13.08
N ALA A 28 3.79 -2.85 -13.21
CA ALA A 28 4.82 -3.78 -13.64
C ALA A 28 5.32 -3.49 -15.07
N GLU A 29 4.40 -3.24 -16.01
CA GLU A 29 4.76 -2.89 -17.39
C GLU A 29 5.58 -1.60 -17.48
N VAL A 30 5.23 -0.58 -16.69
CA VAL A 30 5.98 0.68 -16.64
C VAL A 30 7.32 0.48 -15.92
N GLY A 31 7.34 -0.28 -14.83
CA GLY A 31 8.54 -0.61 -14.04
C GLY A 31 9.59 -1.39 -14.83
N ALA A 32 9.18 -2.15 -15.84
CA ALA A 32 10.09 -2.82 -16.77
C ALA A 32 10.86 -1.84 -17.68
N ARG A 33 10.38 -0.59 -17.84
CA ARG A 33 10.95 0.42 -18.74
C ARG A 33 11.56 1.62 -18.00
N HIS A 34 11.10 1.88 -16.78
CA HIS A 34 11.51 3.05 -15.99
C HIS A 34 11.71 2.68 -14.52
N PRO A 35 12.71 3.25 -13.83
CA PRO A 35 12.86 3.04 -12.40
C PRO A 35 11.65 3.57 -11.63
N LEU A 36 10.97 2.69 -10.90
CA LEU A 36 9.81 3.00 -10.07
C LEU A 36 10.05 2.63 -8.61
N LEU A 37 9.60 3.49 -7.69
CA LEU A 37 9.42 3.16 -6.28
C LEU A 37 7.93 3.22 -5.95
N VAL A 38 7.35 2.08 -5.59
CA VAL A 38 5.95 1.99 -5.16
C VAL A 38 5.88 2.16 -3.65
N VAL A 39 5.10 3.12 -3.17
CA VAL A 39 4.90 3.39 -1.75
C VAL A 39 3.46 3.03 -1.36
N PRO A 40 3.26 2.02 -0.49
CA PRO A 40 1.93 1.63 -0.04
C PRO A 40 1.33 2.69 0.89
N GLY A 41 0.03 2.95 0.72
CA GLY A 41 -0.82 3.51 1.78
C GLY A 41 -1.26 2.41 2.76
N GLY A 42 -2.23 2.71 3.63
CA GLY A 42 -2.67 1.75 4.65
C GLY A 42 -3.81 0.80 4.22
N ALA A 43 -4.49 1.11 3.11
CA ALA A 43 -5.66 0.39 2.59
C ALA A 43 -6.68 -0.04 3.68
N GLU A 44 -7.38 -1.15 3.46
CA GLU A 44 -8.35 -1.71 4.42
C GLU A 44 -7.71 -1.98 5.79
N PHE A 45 -6.43 -2.36 5.83
CA PHE A 45 -5.70 -2.58 7.07
C PHE A 45 -5.70 -1.34 7.98
N ALA A 46 -5.52 -0.14 7.42
CA ALA A 46 -5.57 1.10 8.18
C ALA A 46 -7.00 1.55 8.49
N ASP A 47 -8.00 1.10 7.73
CA ASP A 47 -9.40 1.32 8.11
C ASP A 47 -9.75 0.50 9.35
N THR A 48 -9.31 -0.75 9.43
CA THR A 48 -9.46 -1.58 10.65
C THR A 48 -8.79 -0.91 11.85
N VAL A 49 -7.64 -0.25 11.67
CA VAL A 49 -7.02 0.55 12.76
C VAL A 49 -7.92 1.69 13.22
N ARG A 50 -8.58 2.41 12.30
CA ARG A 50 -9.52 3.49 12.64
C ARG A 50 -10.72 2.96 13.40
N GLU A 51 -11.29 1.84 12.96
CA GLU A 51 -12.40 1.19 13.66
C GLU A 51 -12.02 0.76 15.08
N HIS A 52 -10.80 0.27 15.29
CA HIS A 52 -10.29 -0.04 16.62
C HIS A 52 -10.06 1.21 17.46
N ASP A 53 -9.53 2.28 16.88
CA ASP A 53 -9.32 3.56 17.56
C ASP A 53 -10.66 4.13 18.03
N ASP A 54 -11.67 4.19 17.15
CA ASP A 54 -13.01 4.67 17.45
C ASP A 54 -13.68 3.86 18.57
N ARG A 55 -13.50 2.53 18.55
CA ARG A 55 -14.13 1.62 19.52
C ARG A 55 -13.42 1.58 20.87
N LEU A 56 -12.10 1.72 20.90
CA LEU A 56 -11.27 1.50 22.10
C LEU A 56 -10.71 2.80 22.69
N GLY A 57 -10.79 3.91 21.96
CA GLY A 57 -10.18 5.19 22.33
C GLY A 57 -8.65 5.06 22.46
N LEU A 58 -7.99 4.59 21.41
CA LEU A 58 -6.54 4.37 21.48
C LEU A 58 -5.82 5.71 21.66
N ARG A 59 -4.63 5.66 22.25
CA ARG A 59 -3.77 6.83 22.28
C ARG A 59 -3.37 7.19 20.84
N PRO A 60 -3.30 8.48 20.46
CA PRO A 60 -2.94 8.88 19.10
C PRO A 60 -1.65 8.24 18.58
N GLN A 61 -0.62 8.12 19.44
CA GLN A 61 0.64 7.49 19.07
C GLN A 61 0.51 5.98 18.79
N THR A 62 -0.39 5.29 19.51
CA THR A 62 -0.67 3.86 19.30
C THR A 62 -1.42 3.66 17.98
N ALA A 63 -2.51 4.40 17.75
CA ALA A 63 -3.27 4.34 16.48
C ALA A 63 -2.38 4.70 15.28
N HIS A 64 -1.54 5.73 15.41
CA HIS A 64 -0.58 6.12 14.38
C HIS A 64 0.41 5.00 14.05
N ARG A 65 1.00 4.36 15.07
CA ARG A 65 1.95 3.26 14.85
C ARG A 65 1.27 2.07 14.18
N MET A 66 0.05 1.72 14.60
CA MET A 66 -0.74 0.67 13.97
C MET A 66 -1.04 0.98 12.51
N ALA A 67 -1.38 2.23 12.17
CA ALA A 67 -1.60 2.65 10.81
C ALA A 67 -0.34 2.51 9.93
N ILE A 68 0.86 2.77 10.48
CA ILE A 68 2.13 2.52 9.77
C ILE A 68 2.33 1.02 9.52
N LEU A 69 2.02 0.16 10.49
CA LEU A 69 2.12 -1.29 10.31
C LEU A 69 1.13 -1.81 9.27
N ALA A 70 -0.06 -1.24 9.20
CA ALA A 70 -1.03 -1.49 8.14
C ALA A 70 -0.48 -1.12 6.75
N MET A 71 0.33 -0.06 6.64
CA MET A 71 1.01 0.28 5.38
C MET A 71 2.03 -0.79 4.97
N ASP A 72 2.78 -1.36 5.91
CA ASP A 72 3.70 -2.46 5.62
C ASP A 72 2.96 -3.71 5.14
N GLN A 73 1.83 -4.05 5.77
CA GLN A 73 0.95 -5.15 5.34
C GLN A 73 0.44 -4.95 3.91
N PHE A 74 0.01 -3.74 3.57
CA PHE A 74 -0.39 -3.46 2.18
C PHE A 74 0.80 -3.49 1.22
N GLY A 75 1.99 -3.07 1.67
CA GLY A 75 3.24 -3.23 0.92
C GLY A 75 3.54 -4.67 0.54
N TRP A 76 3.30 -5.62 1.45
CA TRP A 76 3.39 -7.05 1.15
C TRP A 76 2.40 -7.48 0.07
N ALA A 77 1.14 -7.07 0.19
CA ALA A 77 0.12 -7.40 -0.81
C ALA A 77 0.48 -6.84 -2.20
N LEU A 78 0.92 -5.57 -2.27
CA LEU A 78 1.35 -4.96 -3.54
C LEU A 78 2.57 -5.66 -4.14
N ALA A 79 3.55 -6.08 -3.32
CA ALA A 79 4.72 -6.78 -3.82
C ALA A 79 4.38 -8.13 -4.45
N ASP A 80 3.35 -8.82 -3.95
CA ASP A 80 2.83 -10.07 -4.53
C ASP A 80 2.01 -9.80 -5.80
N LEU A 81 1.19 -8.75 -5.79
CA LEU A 81 0.28 -8.41 -6.90
C LEU A 81 0.97 -7.74 -8.09
N ILE A 82 2.13 -7.11 -7.91
CA ILE A 82 2.90 -6.46 -8.97
C ILE A 82 3.95 -7.44 -9.49
N PRO A 83 3.79 -8.01 -10.70
CA PRO A 83 4.75 -8.95 -11.24
C PRO A 83 6.17 -8.36 -11.31
N GLY A 84 7.15 -9.10 -10.76
CA GLY A 84 8.55 -8.70 -10.77
C GLY A 84 8.91 -7.59 -9.76
N ALA A 85 7.97 -7.13 -8.93
CA ALA A 85 8.31 -6.24 -7.84
C ALA A 85 9.18 -6.94 -6.79
N VAL A 86 10.11 -6.19 -6.21
CA VAL A 86 10.92 -6.63 -5.07
C VAL A 86 10.69 -5.63 -3.95
N ARG A 87 10.39 -6.15 -2.75
CA ARG A 87 10.21 -5.29 -1.58
C ARG A 87 11.54 -4.65 -1.20
N CYS A 88 11.54 -3.33 -1.11
CA CYS A 88 12.66 -2.54 -0.65
C CYS A 88 12.52 -2.30 0.86
N VAL A 89 13.47 -2.80 1.65
CA VAL A 89 13.48 -2.59 3.12
C VAL A 89 14.38 -1.42 3.54
N GLU A 90 15.27 -0.99 2.65
CA GLU A 90 16.16 0.16 2.84
C GLU A 90 16.31 0.90 1.51
N LEU A 91 16.08 2.21 1.51
CA LEU A 91 16.42 3.09 0.38
C LEU A 91 17.91 3.38 0.50
N GLY A 92 18.73 2.63 -0.25
CA GLY A 92 20.18 2.82 -0.30
C GLY A 92 20.60 4.22 -0.76
#